data_AF-A0A560CRU4-F1
#
_entry.id   AF-A0A560CRU4-F1
#
_cell.length_a   1.000
_cell.length_b   1.000
_cell.length_c   1.000
_cell.angle_alpha   90.00
_cell.angle_beta   90.00
_cell.angle_gamma   90.00
#
_symmetry.space_group_name_H-M   'P 1'
#
loop_
_entity.id
_entity.type
_entity.pdbx_description
1 polymer ?
#
loop_
_entity_poly.entity_id
_entity_poly.type
_entity_poly.pdbx_seq_one_letter_code
_entity_poly.pdbx_strand_id
1 'polypeptide(L)'
;MADRPTTGDAEGIQPHGALVALDGDGGTILACSANTAEFLGLAPDRLLGRAAEALALPELADLLARLRALPADQRSAGLHASVTPPGGRPLPAFLHEHGGRVILEVEGPLAGAEHWAASPPPAGPPPGIASLRGAAGLQAMAAHTAQTVRRLTGMDRVIVCRFDAAGNGEVVARDEAPDWGHAASELRPGAALPAGVFDRGPDGTPRLRVVLDHAADPVPLLRADTAVPPPDLAHAHLRSPPAPRREFLRRMGAGAALTVPIVQGGRPWGVISGHRRQPHAVPPAVRMLAAMAADALGLMLDAAERTAERERRAALAARQAEVNRAKSDFLTGMSHELRTPLNVIIGYSDFLLHPGSGPLTERQRDYLGNIRASGTHLLELINDVLDLSKIEAGHVDLNDEDVDVAVVVGEVYALQELTLASAGLTFDALFPRPLPRLRADRRSLRQILLNLLSNAVKFTPAGGRVTIDVTRLGEEAGAGLRIAVIDTGIGIPEEHHPIVLEPFRQVPGERIRGGAGTGLGLPIVRSLVEAHGGRLALSSAPGQGTRIELHFPPERVIA
;
A
#
# COMPACT_ATOMS: atom_id res chain seq x y z
N MET A 1 19.43 26.73 -10.79
CA MET A 1 18.62 27.89 -11.19
C MET A 1 18.62 27.95 -12.71
N ALA A 2 17.68 27.26 -13.34
CA ALA A 2 17.42 27.38 -14.76
C ALA A 2 16.14 28.20 -14.91
N ASP A 3 16.19 29.22 -15.76
CA ASP A 3 15.12 30.17 -16.03
C ASP A 3 13.80 29.43 -16.30
N ARG A 4 12.83 29.55 -15.38
CA ARG A 4 11.44 29.16 -15.68
C ARG A 4 10.92 30.22 -16.64
N PRO A 5 10.43 29.87 -17.84
CA PRO A 5 9.76 30.85 -18.67
C PRO A 5 8.58 31.39 -17.86
N THR A 6 8.63 32.68 -17.57
CA THR A 6 7.53 33.44 -16.97
C THR A 6 6.30 33.18 -17.82
N THR A 7 5.24 32.67 -17.21
CA THR A 7 3.91 32.42 -17.80
C THR A 7 3.18 33.72 -18.18
N GLY A 8 3.91 34.78 -18.56
CA GLY A 8 3.45 36.14 -18.79
C GLY A 8 3.34 36.56 -20.26
N ASP A 9 3.82 35.76 -21.22
CA ASP A 9 3.62 36.03 -22.65
C ASP A 9 2.23 35.50 -23.07
N ALA A 10 1.18 36.23 -22.69
CA ALA A 10 -0.19 35.94 -23.08
C ALA A 10 -0.35 36.14 -24.60
N GLU A 11 -0.01 35.11 -25.37
CA GLU A 11 -0.34 35.01 -26.80
C GLU A 11 -1.85 34.73 -26.99
N GLY A 12 -2.70 35.60 -26.46
CA GLY A 12 -4.12 35.65 -26.79
C GLY A 12 -4.92 34.35 -26.65
N ILE A 13 -6.01 34.28 -27.40
CA ILE A 13 -6.85 33.09 -27.55
C ILE A 13 -6.87 32.63 -29.01
N GLN A 14 -7.26 31.39 -29.26
CA GLN A 14 -7.53 30.88 -30.59
C GLN A 14 -8.77 31.57 -31.18
N PRO A 15 -8.82 31.80 -32.50
CA PRO A 15 -9.85 32.65 -33.12
C PRO A 15 -11.24 32.02 -33.26
N HIS A 16 -11.41 30.75 -32.91
CA HIS A 16 -12.69 30.02 -33.04
C HIS A 16 -13.71 30.33 -31.92
N GLY A 17 -13.41 31.32 -31.09
CA GLY A 17 -14.29 31.74 -30.00
C GLY A 17 -13.91 33.11 -29.47
N ALA A 18 -14.70 33.58 -28.51
CA ALA A 18 -14.44 34.80 -27.76
C ALA A 18 -14.30 34.51 -26.26
N LEU A 19 -13.51 35.34 -25.57
CA LEU A 19 -13.28 35.24 -24.13
C LEU A 19 -13.60 36.56 -23.45
N VAL A 20 -14.24 36.49 -22.29
CA VAL A 20 -14.48 37.62 -21.38
C VAL A 20 -14.02 37.23 -19.98
N ALA A 21 -13.22 38.08 -19.35
CA ALA A 21 -12.78 37.91 -17.97
C ALA A 21 -13.41 38.98 -17.09
N LEU A 22 -14.12 38.52 -16.06
CA LEU A 22 -14.75 39.33 -15.03
C LEU A 22 -13.86 39.39 -13.78
N ASP A 23 -14.16 40.32 -12.87
CA ASP A 23 -13.63 40.29 -11.50
C ASP A 23 -14.07 39.02 -10.74
N GLY A 24 -13.52 38.80 -9.54
CA GLY A 24 -13.82 37.60 -8.74
C GLY A 24 -15.28 37.51 -8.31
N ASP A 25 -15.94 38.65 -8.17
CA ASP A 25 -17.37 38.72 -7.89
C ASP A 25 -18.22 38.57 -9.16
N GLY A 26 -17.63 38.46 -10.35
CA GLY A 26 -18.36 38.31 -11.62
C GLY A 26 -19.20 39.53 -12.01
N GLY A 27 -18.93 40.70 -11.42
CA GLY A 27 -19.71 41.93 -11.59
C GLY A 27 -19.16 42.86 -12.65
N THR A 28 -17.84 42.93 -12.84
CA THR A 28 -17.20 43.88 -13.76
C THR A 28 -16.36 43.19 -14.83
N ILE A 29 -16.47 43.63 -16.08
CA ILE A 29 -15.66 43.13 -17.21
C ILE A 29 -14.28 43.78 -17.19
N LEU A 30 -13.26 42.99 -16.86
CA LEU A 30 -11.87 43.46 -16.74
C LEU A 30 -11.08 43.29 -18.04
N ALA A 31 -11.36 42.23 -18.80
CA ALA A 31 -10.70 41.96 -20.08
C ALA A 31 -11.65 41.22 -21.03
N CYS A 32 -11.43 41.36 -22.34
CA CYS A 32 -12.12 40.58 -23.35
C CYS A 32 -11.26 40.41 -24.61
N SER A 33 -11.53 39.39 -25.42
CA SER A 33 -10.81 39.18 -26.69
C SER A 33 -11.21 40.20 -27.75
N ALA A 34 -10.27 40.56 -28.63
CA ALA A 34 -10.53 41.57 -29.66
C ALA A 34 -11.66 41.20 -30.64
N ASN A 35 -12.01 39.91 -30.75
CA ASN A 35 -13.05 39.39 -31.63
C ASN A 35 -14.43 39.20 -30.95
N THR A 36 -14.69 39.80 -29.78
CA THR A 36 -16.00 39.66 -29.11
C THR A 36 -17.18 40.07 -30.00
N ALA A 37 -16.99 41.00 -30.94
CA ALA A 37 -18.05 41.42 -31.87
C ALA A 37 -18.56 40.27 -32.74
N GLU A 38 -17.70 39.32 -33.11
CA GLU A 38 -18.04 38.20 -34.01
C GLU A 38 -18.91 37.15 -33.31
N PHE A 39 -18.68 36.89 -32.03
CA PHE A 39 -19.35 35.82 -31.27
C PHE A 39 -20.44 36.34 -30.33
N LEU A 40 -20.26 37.53 -29.77
CA LEU A 40 -21.18 38.13 -28.80
C LEU A 40 -22.00 39.30 -29.37
N GLY A 41 -21.72 39.76 -30.60
CA GLY A 41 -22.37 40.93 -31.20
C GLY A 41 -21.98 42.26 -30.54
N LEU A 42 -20.97 42.26 -29.67
CA LEU A 42 -20.57 43.39 -28.84
C LEU A 42 -19.07 43.66 -29.01
N ALA A 43 -18.73 44.87 -29.48
CA ALA A 43 -17.35 45.29 -29.64
C ALA A 43 -16.65 45.52 -28.28
N PRO A 44 -15.33 45.31 -28.16
CA PRO A 44 -14.61 45.38 -26.89
C PRO A 44 -14.76 46.71 -26.13
N ASP A 45 -14.83 47.83 -26.84
CA ASP A 45 -15.03 49.18 -26.30
C ASP A 45 -16.37 49.36 -25.58
N ARG A 46 -17.37 48.54 -25.92
CA ARG A 46 -18.67 48.50 -25.23
C ARG A 46 -18.69 47.62 -23.99
N LEU A 47 -17.68 46.76 -23.82
CA LEU A 47 -17.60 45.78 -22.75
C LEU A 47 -16.63 46.19 -21.63
N LEU A 48 -15.42 46.63 -22.01
CA LEU A 48 -14.34 46.86 -21.05
C LEU A 48 -14.72 47.90 -19.97
N GLY A 49 -14.53 47.52 -18.70
CA GLY A 49 -14.83 48.36 -17.53
C GLY A 49 -16.33 48.51 -17.23
N ARG A 50 -17.21 47.80 -17.95
CA ARG A 50 -18.67 47.81 -17.71
C ARG A 50 -19.08 46.67 -16.79
N ALA A 51 -20.29 46.79 -16.26
CA ALA A 51 -20.91 45.72 -15.50
C ALA A 51 -21.21 44.50 -16.40
N ALA A 52 -21.25 43.30 -15.82
CA ALA A 52 -21.43 42.04 -16.53
C ALA A 52 -22.74 41.99 -17.35
N GLU A 53 -23.76 42.73 -16.94
CA GLU A 53 -25.03 42.90 -17.65
C GLU A 53 -24.86 43.51 -19.04
N ALA A 54 -23.75 44.21 -19.31
CA ALA A 54 -23.43 44.75 -20.63
C ALA A 54 -23.24 43.64 -21.69
N LEU A 55 -22.97 42.39 -21.27
CA LEU A 55 -22.93 41.23 -22.16
C LEU A 55 -24.32 40.88 -22.72
N ALA A 56 -25.39 41.33 -22.05
CA ALA A 56 -26.79 41.08 -22.44
C ALA A 56 -27.08 39.59 -22.69
N LEU A 57 -26.48 38.72 -21.88
CA LEU A 57 -26.69 37.27 -21.89
C LEU A 57 -27.73 36.89 -20.82
N PRO A 58 -28.93 36.40 -21.21
CA PRO A 58 -29.98 36.03 -20.25
C PRO A 58 -29.53 34.97 -19.23
N GLU A 59 -28.65 34.06 -19.64
CA GLU A 59 -28.23 32.92 -18.84
C GLU A 59 -27.14 33.25 -17.81
N LEU A 60 -26.48 34.42 -17.93
CA LEU A 60 -25.24 34.72 -17.18
C LEU A 60 -25.46 34.75 -15.66
N ALA A 61 -26.58 35.30 -15.18
CA ALA A 61 -26.87 35.40 -13.75
C ALA A 61 -27.01 34.02 -13.09
N ASP A 62 -27.71 33.08 -13.76
CA ASP A 62 -27.85 31.69 -13.30
C ASP A 62 -26.49 30.97 -13.29
N LEU A 63 -25.70 31.13 -14.36
CA LEU A 63 -24.39 30.50 -14.47
C LEU A 63 -23.42 30.98 -13.39
N LEU A 64 -23.40 32.28 -13.09
CA LEU A 64 -22.59 32.84 -12.00
C LEU A 64 -23.04 32.29 -10.64
N ALA A 65 -24.35 32.19 -10.38
CA ALA A 65 -24.87 31.62 -9.15
C ALA A 65 -24.47 30.15 -8.98
N ARG A 66 -24.59 29.35 -10.05
CA ARG A 66 -24.20 27.94 -10.06
C ARG A 66 -22.69 27.75 -9.89
N LEU A 67 -21.87 28.60 -10.51
CA LEU A 67 -20.41 28.54 -10.35
C LEU A 67 -20.01 28.80 -8.89
N ARG A 68 -20.61 29.81 -8.25
CA ARG A 68 -20.35 30.13 -6.84
C ARG A 68 -20.78 29.03 -5.88
N ALA A 69 -21.82 28.28 -6.24
CA ALA A 69 -22.30 27.14 -5.47
C ALA A 69 -21.36 25.92 -5.52
N LEU A 70 -20.43 25.86 -6.50
CA LEU A 70 -19.42 24.81 -6.54
C LEU A 70 -18.38 24.99 -5.42
N PRO A 71 -17.87 23.89 -4.84
CA PRO A 71 -16.69 23.90 -3.98
C PRO A 71 -15.53 24.65 -4.62
N ALA A 72 -14.75 25.39 -3.84
CA ALA A 72 -13.67 26.25 -4.35
C ALA A 72 -12.64 25.49 -5.22
N ASP A 73 -12.35 24.25 -4.87
CA ASP A 73 -11.46 23.34 -5.59
C ASP A 73 -12.02 22.83 -6.93
N GLN A 74 -13.33 23.00 -7.17
CA GLN A 74 -14.01 22.58 -8.39
C GLN A 74 -14.31 23.74 -9.36
N ARG A 75 -14.19 24.99 -8.93
CA ARG A 75 -14.57 26.15 -9.77
C ARG A 75 -13.70 26.33 -11.00
N SER A 76 -12.45 25.85 -10.97
CA SER A 76 -11.55 25.86 -12.14
C SER A 76 -11.82 24.72 -13.13
N ALA A 77 -12.65 23.74 -12.76
CA ALA A 77 -13.22 22.77 -13.70
C ALA A 77 -14.47 23.32 -14.42
N GLY A 78 -15.09 24.35 -13.86
CA GLY A 78 -16.10 25.19 -14.50
C GLY A 78 -17.43 24.52 -14.82
N LEU A 79 -18.24 25.23 -15.61
CA LEU A 79 -19.57 24.85 -16.06
C LEU A 79 -19.64 24.94 -17.58
N HIS A 80 -20.04 23.84 -18.22
CA HIS A 80 -20.44 23.85 -19.62
C HIS A 80 -21.90 24.29 -19.75
N ALA A 81 -22.17 25.22 -20.66
CA ALA A 81 -23.49 25.78 -20.87
C ALA A 81 -23.72 26.14 -22.34
N SER A 82 -24.91 26.66 -22.64
CA SER A 82 -25.22 27.36 -23.87
C SER A 82 -25.60 28.78 -23.49
N VAL A 83 -25.05 29.78 -24.18
CA VAL A 83 -25.41 31.19 -24.00
C VAL A 83 -25.97 31.75 -25.29
N THR A 84 -26.88 32.71 -25.19
CA THR A 84 -27.53 33.30 -26.36
C THR A 84 -27.14 34.77 -26.48
N PRO A 85 -26.18 35.12 -27.38
CA PRO A 85 -25.83 36.50 -27.65
C PRO A 85 -27.01 37.34 -28.16
N PRO A 86 -27.02 38.66 -27.94
CA PRO A 86 -28.07 39.56 -28.44
C PRO A 86 -28.24 39.45 -29.96
N GLY A 87 -29.44 39.07 -30.41
CA GLY A 87 -29.75 38.90 -31.84
C GLY A 87 -29.04 37.72 -32.51
N GLY A 88 -28.35 36.87 -31.73
CA GLY A 88 -27.63 35.70 -32.19
C GLY A 88 -28.37 34.39 -31.96
N ARG A 89 -27.69 33.29 -32.30
CA ARG A 89 -28.13 31.91 -31.99
C ARG A 89 -27.41 31.41 -30.72
N PRO A 90 -27.95 30.38 -30.03
CA PRO A 90 -27.26 29.77 -28.91
C PRO A 90 -25.87 29.24 -29.30
N LEU A 91 -24.86 29.53 -28.48
CA LEU A 91 -23.48 29.10 -28.65
C LEU A 91 -22.99 28.31 -27.43
N PRO A 92 -22.18 27.26 -27.62
CA PRO A 92 -21.49 26.59 -26.53
C PRO A 92 -20.65 27.57 -25.71
N ALA A 93 -20.79 27.49 -24.40
CA ALA A 93 -20.04 28.31 -23.47
C ALA A 93 -19.40 27.47 -22.36
N PHE A 94 -18.30 27.99 -21.83
CA PHE A 94 -17.62 27.45 -20.66
C PHE A 94 -17.31 28.58 -19.69
N LEU A 95 -17.80 28.45 -18.46
CA LEU A 95 -17.64 29.44 -17.40
C LEU A 95 -16.84 28.82 -16.24
N HIS A 96 -15.72 29.40 -15.85
CA HIS A 96 -14.89 28.89 -14.77
C HIS A 96 -14.27 30.02 -13.93
N GLU A 97 -13.81 29.69 -12.73
CA GLU A 97 -13.07 30.62 -11.86
C GLU A 97 -11.60 30.19 -11.76
N HIS A 98 -10.67 31.09 -12.03
CA HIS A 98 -9.24 30.86 -11.85
C HIS A 98 -8.49 32.17 -11.60
N GLY A 99 -7.49 32.15 -10.72
CA GLY A 99 -6.68 33.32 -10.40
C GLY A 99 -7.49 34.51 -9.84
N GLY A 100 -8.61 34.24 -9.15
CA GLY A 100 -9.51 35.26 -8.61
C GLY A 100 -10.35 35.99 -9.68
N ARG A 101 -10.54 35.38 -10.85
CA ARG A 101 -11.36 35.91 -11.95
C ARG A 101 -12.35 34.88 -12.43
N VAL A 102 -13.52 35.33 -12.83
CA VAL A 102 -14.48 34.50 -13.56
C VAL A 102 -14.25 34.68 -15.06
N ILE A 103 -14.02 33.58 -15.77
CA ILE A 103 -13.71 33.56 -17.20
C ILE A 103 -14.86 32.89 -17.94
N LEU A 104 -15.47 33.63 -18.87
CA LEU A 104 -16.48 33.16 -19.81
C LEU A 104 -15.85 32.96 -21.18
N GLU A 105 -15.95 31.76 -21.71
CA GLU A 105 -15.53 31.40 -23.06
C GLU A 105 -16.76 31.01 -23.88
N VAL A 106 -16.84 31.51 -25.12
CA VAL A 106 -17.90 31.17 -26.06
C VAL A 106 -17.25 30.68 -27.34
N GLU A 107 -17.61 29.48 -27.78
CA GLU A 107 -17.07 28.87 -28.99
C GLU A 107 -18.09 28.97 -30.13
N GLY A 108 -17.61 29.21 -31.35
CA GLY A 108 -18.43 29.13 -32.57
C GLY A 108 -17.83 28.15 -33.59
N PRO A 109 -18.63 27.67 -34.54
CA PRO A 109 -18.16 26.71 -35.54
C PRO A 109 -16.99 27.30 -36.34
N LEU A 110 -16.02 26.45 -36.69
CA LEU A 110 -14.99 26.80 -37.67
C LEU A 110 -15.66 27.27 -38.98
N ALA A 111 -15.11 28.30 -39.62
CA ALA A 111 -15.63 28.81 -40.88
C ALA A 111 -15.76 27.67 -41.92
N GLY A 112 -16.99 27.42 -42.40
CA GLY A 112 -17.30 26.35 -43.35
C GLY A 112 -17.65 24.98 -42.74
N ALA A 113 -17.59 24.81 -41.42
CA ALA A 113 -18.10 23.62 -40.75
C ALA A 113 -19.63 23.73 -40.58
N GLU A 114 -20.38 22.73 -41.08
CA GLU A 114 -21.81 22.63 -40.78
C GLU A 114 -22.02 22.60 -39.25
N HIS A 115 -23.09 23.30 -38.83
CA HIS A 115 -23.45 23.62 -37.44
C HIS A 115 -22.99 22.57 -36.40
N TRP A 116 -22.35 23.05 -35.33
CA TRP A 116 -22.22 22.33 -34.05
C TRP A 116 -23.55 22.14 -33.32
N ALA A 117 -24.66 21.97 -34.05
CA ALA A 117 -25.98 21.75 -33.48
C ALA A 117 -25.83 20.76 -32.34
N ALA A 118 -26.20 21.24 -31.14
CA ALA A 118 -26.00 20.63 -29.83
C ALA A 118 -26.35 19.15 -29.89
N SER A 119 -25.41 18.33 -30.33
CA SER A 119 -25.61 16.90 -30.40
C SER A 119 -25.52 16.48 -28.94
N PRO A 120 -26.62 16.00 -28.35
CA PRO A 120 -26.58 15.53 -26.98
C PRO A 120 -25.46 14.48 -26.88
N PRO A 121 -24.74 14.42 -25.75
CA PRO A 121 -23.79 13.34 -25.55
C PRO A 121 -24.49 12.01 -25.86
N PRO A 122 -23.81 11.08 -26.56
CA PRO A 122 -24.43 9.84 -26.99
C PRO A 122 -25.10 9.13 -25.80
N ALA A 123 -26.34 8.68 -25.99
CA ALA A 123 -27.06 7.93 -24.98
C ALA A 123 -26.44 6.52 -24.84
N GLY A 124 -25.66 6.31 -23.79
CA GLY A 124 -25.02 5.04 -23.47
C GLY A 124 -23.52 5.17 -23.18
N PRO A 125 -22.88 4.12 -22.63
CA PRO A 125 -21.43 4.11 -22.47
C PRO A 125 -20.75 4.27 -23.85
N PRO A 126 -19.66 5.06 -23.94
CA PRO A 126 -18.94 5.28 -25.20
C PRO A 126 -18.64 3.94 -25.90
N PRO A 127 -18.99 3.80 -27.20
CA PRO A 127 -18.71 2.57 -27.93
C PRO A 127 -17.21 2.27 -27.89
N GLY A 128 -16.85 1.07 -27.42
CA GLY A 128 -15.47 0.62 -27.30
C GLY A 128 -14.92 0.51 -25.88
N ILE A 129 -15.55 1.08 -24.85
CA ILE A 129 -15.12 0.89 -23.44
C ILE A 129 -15.31 -0.56 -23.00
N ALA A 130 -16.39 -1.23 -23.43
CA ALA A 130 -16.61 -2.65 -23.12
C ALA A 130 -15.49 -3.54 -23.69
N SER A 131 -14.96 -3.20 -24.87
CA SER A 131 -13.88 -3.95 -25.54
C SER A 131 -12.52 -3.78 -24.86
N LEU A 132 -12.32 -2.72 -24.07
CA LEU A 132 -11.09 -2.53 -23.29
C LEU A 132 -10.92 -3.59 -22.20
N ARG A 133 -12.01 -4.18 -21.69
CA ARG A 133 -11.97 -5.22 -20.64
C ARG A 133 -11.25 -6.51 -21.06
N GLY A 134 -11.07 -6.75 -22.36
CA GLY A 134 -10.39 -7.93 -22.90
C GLY A 134 -8.92 -7.71 -23.25
N ALA A 135 -8.39 -6.48 -23.14
CA ALA A 135 -7.02 -6.18 -23.52
C ALA A 135 -6.04 -6.60 -22.42
N ALA A 136 -5.18 -7.60 -22.70
CA ALA A 136 -4.14 -8.02 -21.78
C ALA A 136 -2.89 -7.15 -21.90
N GLY A 137 -2.62 -6.34 -20.87
CA GLY A 137 -1.38 -5.58 -20.72
C GLY A 137 -1.43 -4.13 -21.25
N LEU A 138 -0.49 -3.31 -20.75
CA LEU A 138 -0.40 -1.87 -21.00
C LEU A 138 -0.49 -1.51 -22.49
N GLN A 139 0.29 -2.18 -23.34
CA GLN A 139 0.37 -1.88 -24.76
C GLN A 139 -0.96 -2.12 -25.48
N ALA A 140 -1.67 -3.21 -25.15
CA ALA A 140 -2.96 -3.54 -25.75
C ALA A 140 -4.05 -2.54 -25.32
N MET A 141 -4.09 -2.20 -24.03
CA MET A 141 -5.03 -1.20 -23.51
C MET A 141 -4.79 0.17 -24.16
N ALA A 142 -3.53 0.61 -24.22
CA ALA A 142 -3.15 1.87 -24.85
C ALA A 142 -3.48 1.91 -26.35
N ALA A 143 -3.24 0.82 -27.09
CA ALA A 143 -3.56 0.73 -28.52
C ALA A 143 -5.06 0.82 -28.79
N HIS A 144 -5.88 0.11 -28.00
CA HIS A 144 -7.34 0.17 -28.14
C HIS A 144 -7.89 1.56 -27.78
N THR A 145 -7.32 2.21 -26.75
CA THR A 145 -7.66 3.59 -26.42
C THR A 145 -7.30 4.55 -27.55
N ALA A 146 -6.11 4.41 -28.16
CA ALA A 146 -5.72 5.21 -29.31
C ALA A 146 -6.71 5.07 -30.48
N GLN A 147 -7.07 3.84 -30.84
CA GLN A 147 -8.08 3.56 -31.87
C GLN A 147 -9.44 4.16 -31.55
N THR A 148 -9.88 4.03 -30.30
CA THR A 148 -11.19 4.54 -29.85
C THR A 148 -11.23 6.06 -29.93
N VAL A 149 -10.21 6.75 -29.41
CA VAL A 149 -10.13 8.21 -29.47
C VAL A 149 -10.03 8.68 -30.91
N ARG A 150 -9.28 8.00 -31.78
CA ARG A 150 -9.19 8.36 -33.20
C ARG A 150 -10.55 8.29 -33.89
N ARG A 151 -11.30 7.19 -33.69
CA ARG A 151 -12.65 7.03 -34.24
C ARG A 151 -13.64 8.08 -33.72
N LEU A 152 -13.60 8.38 -32.42
CA LEU A 152 -14.49 9.36 -31.80
C LEU A 152 -14.21 10.79 -32.28
N THR A 153 -12.93 11.12 -32.42
CA THR A 153 -12.49 12.51 -32.70
C THR A 153 -12.34 12.79 -34.19
N GLY A 154 -12.25 11.77 -35.03
CA GLY A 154 -11.92 11.92 -36.45
C GLY A 154 -10.49 12.39 -36.68
N MET A 155 -9.58 12.24 -35.71
CA MET A 155 -8.17 12.58 -35.91
C MET A 155 -7.54 11.63 -36.93
N ASP A 156 -6.56 12.12 -37.69
CA ASP A 156 -5.84 11.28 -38.64
C ASP A 156 -4.87 10.33 -37.92
N ARG A 157 -4.34 10.78 -36.78
CA ARG A 157 -3.43 10.02 -35.91
C ARG A 157 -3.71 10.28 -34.44
N VAL A 158 -3.64 9.23 -33.62
CA VAL A 158 -3.67 9.31 -32.15
C VAL A 158 -2.50 8.52 -31.56
N ILE A 159 -1.79 9.13 -30.63
CA ILE A 159 -0.74 8.48 -29.84
C ILE A 159 -1.11 8.47 -28.35
N VAL A 160 -0.66 7.46 -27.64
CA VAL A 160 -0.70 7.40 -26.17
C VAL A 160 0.73 7.47 -25.67
N CYS A 161 1.02 8.47 -24.84
CA CYS A 161 2.35 8.70 -24.28
C CYS A 161 2.31 8.56 -22.76
N ARG A 162 3.30 7.88 -22.18
CA ARG A 162 3.55 7.80 -20.74
C ARG A 162 4.62 8.79 -20.33
N PHE A 163 4.50 9.44 -19.18
CA PHE A 163 5.58 10.31 -18.67
C PHE A 163 6.63 9.55 -17.87
N ASP A 164 7.87 10.00 -17.98
CA ASP A 164 8.94 9.70 -17.04
C ASP A 164 8.95 10.69 -15.85
N ALA A 165 9.88 10.48 -14.91
CA ALA A 165 10.03 11.36 -13.74
C ALA A 165 10.46 12.80 -14.09
N ALA A 166 11.06 13.02 -15.27
CA ALA A 166 11.45 14.34 -15.76
C ALA A 166 10.32 15.02 -16.57
N GLY A 167 9.18 14.35 -16.75
CA GLY A 167 8.03 14.84 -17.51
C GLY A 167 8.17 14.67 -19.03
N ASN A 168 9.20 13.98 -19.52
CA ASN A 168 9.30 13.58 -20.92
C ASN A 168 8.29 12.47 -21.20
N GLY A 169 7.73 12.45 -22.40
CA GLY A 169 6.79 11.44 -22.84
C GLY A 169 7.49 10.31 -23.59
N GLU A 170 7.14 9.07 -23.33
CA GLU A 170 7.46 7.91 -24.15
C GLU A 170 6.19 7.43 -24.85
N VAL A 171 6.24 7.28 -26.18
CA VAL A 171 5.08 6.74 -26.93
C VAL A 171 4.89 5.26 -26.57
N VAL A 172 3.73 4.91 -26.02
CA VAL A 172 3.37 3.53 -25.67
C VAL A 172 2.60 2.84 -26.79
N ALA A 173 1.69 3.57 -27.42
CA ALA A 173 0.87 3.07 -28.51
C ALA A 173 0.51 4.17 -29.50
N ARG A 174 0.12 3.77 -30.71
CA ARG A 174 -0.32 4.66 -31.78
C ARG A 174 -1.38 4.00 -32.66
N ASP A 175 -2.27 4.82 -33.20
CA ASP A 175 -3.18 4.48 -34.31
C ASP A 175 -3.15 5.62 -35.32
N GLU A 176 -2.98 5.32 -36.61
CA GLU A 176 -2.77 6.34 -37.65
C GLU A 176 -3.39 5.95 -39.00
N ALA A 177 -3.75 6.96 -39.80
CA ALA A 177 -4.20 6.77 -41.18
C ALA A 177 -3.04 6.30 -42.08
N PRO A 178 -3.27 5.39 -43.05
CA PRO A 178 -2.22 4.82 -43.89
C PRO A 178 -1.42 5.85 -44.71
N ASP A 179 -2.08 6.94 -45.09
CA ASP A 179 -1.57 8.02 -45.93
C ASP A 179 -0.85 9.11 -45.14
N TRP A 180 -0.71 8.98 -43.80
CA TRP A 180 -0.04 9.97 -42.96
C TRP A 180 1.48 10.13 -43.26
N GLY A 181 2.06 9.26 -44.09
CA GLY A 181 3.43 9.35 -44.58
C GLY A 181 4.47 8.95 -43.54
N HIS A 182 5.62 8.42 -43.99
CA HIS A 182 6.69 7.92 -43.13
C HIS A 182 7.49 8.99 -42.35
N ALA A 183 7.06 10.26 -42.39
CA ALA A 183 7.55 11.31 -41.49
C ALA A 183 6.62 11.34 -40.24
N ALA A 184 6.95 10.73 -39.11
CA ALA A 184 8.20 10.90 -38.38
C ALA A 184 8.59 9.61 -37.63
N SER A 185 9.87 9.23 -37.73
CA SER A 185 10.50 8.24 -36.84
C SER A 185 10.37 8.59 -35.35
N GLU A 186 10.08 9.86 -35.03
CA GLU A 186 10.00 10.45 -33.69
C GLU A 186 8.76 10.05 -32.87
N LEU A 187 7.78 9.33 -33.44
CA LEU A 187 6.51 8.98 -32.76
C LEU A 187 6.18 7.48 -32.79
N ARG A 188 7.20 6.63 -33.01
CA ARG A 188 7.05 5.18 -32.89
C ARG A 188 6.96 4.79 -31.41
N PRO A 189 6.29 3.66 -31.07
CA PRO A 189 6.37 3.13 -29.72
C PRO A 189 7.83 3.04 -29.24
N GLY A 190 8.11 3.58 -28.05
CA GLY A 190 9.45 3.74 -27.47
C GLY A 190 10.15 5.07 -27.78
N ALA A 191 9.58 5.94 -28.62
CA ALA A 191 10.16 7.26 -28.91
C ALA A 191 9.94 8.24 -27.75
N ALA A 192 10.98 9.02 -27.43
CA ALA A 192 10.96 10.03 -26.38
C ALA A 192 10.55 11.42 -26.92
N LEU A 193 9.72 12.12 -26.16
CA LEU A 193 9.18 13.44 -26.44
C LEU A 193 9.53 14.39 -25.29
N PRO A 194 10.13 15.56 -25.56
CA PRO A 194 10.59 16.45 -24.49
C PRO A 194 9.41 17.07 -23.74
N ALA A 195 9.55 17.26 -22.42
CA ALA A 195 8.47 17.75 -21.55
C ALA A 195 7.74 19.01 -22.07
N GLY A 196 8.48 19.93 -22.70
CA GLY A 196 7.96 21.19 -23.24
C GLY A 196 6.98 21.07 -24.41
N VAL A 197 6.83 19.88 -25.01
CA VAL A 197 5.82 19.66 -26.06
C VAL A 197 4.44 19.38 -25.48
N PHE A 198 4.30 19.12 -24.19
CA PHE A 198 3.02 18.89 -23.54
C PHE A 198 2.57 20.19 -22.89
N ASP A 199 1.41 20.72 -23.29
CA ASP A 199 0.84 21.90 -22.63
C ASP A 199 0.45 21.52 -21.20
N ARG A 200 1.10 22.16 -20.22
CA ARG A 200 0.97 21.88 -18.79
C ARG A 200 0.52 23.14 -18.06
N GLY A 201 -0.33 22.94 -17.05
CA GLY A 201 -0.71 23.99 -16.12
C GLY A 201 0.44 24.44 -15.22
N PRO A 202 0.22 25.49 -14.40
CA PRO A 202 1.21 25.99 -13.42
C PRO A 202 1.68 24.93 -12.41
N ASP A 203 0.82 23.95 -12.13
CA ASP A 203 1.04 22.77 -11.30
C ASP A 203 1.82 21.65 -12.02
N GLY A 204 2.22 21.87 -13.27
CA GLY A 204 2.95 20.89 -14.09
C GLY A 204 2.07 19.77 -14.64
N THR A 205 0.76 19.79 -14.38
CA THR A 205 -0.17 18.76 -14.84
C THR A 205 -0.67 19.08 -16.26
N PRO A 206 -0.70 18.09 -17.17
CA PRO A 206 -1.28 18.29 -18.49
C PRO A 206 -2.80 18.46 -18.37
N ARG A 207 -3.37 19.28 -19.24
CA ARG A 207 -4.81 19.56 -19.29
C ARG A 207 -5.40 19.12 -20.61
N LEU A 208 -6.73 18.97 -20.64
CA LEU A 208 -7.42 18.78 -21.91
C LEU A 208 -7.21 20.04 -22.76
N ARG A 209 -6.65 19.85 -23.95
CA ARG A 209 -6.29 20.95 -24.85
C ARG A 209 -6.69 20.65 -26.25
N VAL A 210 -7.23 21.65 -26.93
CA VAL A 210 -7.56 21.55 -28.35
C VAL A 210 -6.90 22.70 -29.09
N VAL A 211 -6.32 22.40 -30.24
CA VAL A 211 -5.83 23.36 -31.21
C VAL A 211 -6.61 23.09 -32.49
N LEU A 212 -7.57 23.94 -32.82
CA LEU A 212 -8.43 23.72 -34.00
C LEU A 212 -7.74 24.06 -35.32
N ASP A 213 -6.85 25.06 -35.27
CA ASP A 213 -5.98 25.46 -36.37
C ASP A 213 -4.69 26.04 -35.77
N HIS A 214 -3.57 25.35 -35.98
CA HIS A 214 -2.26 25.79 -35.49
C HIS A 214 -1.67 26.97 -36.27
N ALA A 215 -2.15 27.20 -37.49
CA ALA A 215 -1.65 28.25 -38.38
C ALA A 215 -2.39 29.59 -38.17
N ALA A 216 -3.48 29.57 -37.42
CA ALA A 216 -4.26 30.76 -37.15
C ALA A 216 -3.57 31.68 -36.14
N ASP A 217 -3.59 32.99 -36.42
CA ASP A 217 -3.02 33.99 -35.52
C ASP A 217 -3.81 34.08 -34.21
N PRO A 218 -3.15 34.16 -33.05
CA PRO A 218 -3.83 34.40 -31.79
C PRO A 218 -4.58 35.72 -31.75
N VAL A 219 -5.80 35.70 -31.23
CA VAL A 219 -6.60 36.90 -30.98
C VAL A 219 -6.17 37.53 -29.66
N PRO A 220 -5.73 38.80 -29.65
CA PRO A 220 -5.25 39.45 -28.43
C PRO A 220 -6.37 39.67 -27.42
N LEU A 221 -5.99 39.63 -26.12
CA LEU A 221 -6.86 40.05 -25.03
C LEU A 221 -6.67 41.54 -24.75
N LEU A 222 -7.76 42.29 -24.84
CA LEU A 222 -7.84 43.70 -24.49
C LEU A 222 -8.23 43.83 -23.02
N ARG A 223 -7.65 44.81 -22.32
CA ARG A 223 -7.86 45.02 -20.88
C ARG A 223 -8.40 46.43 -20.64
N ALA A 224 -9.31 46.56 -19.68
CA ALA A 224 -9.86 47.85 -19.26
C ALA A 224 -8.78 48.71 -18.59
N ASP A 225 -7.93 48.07 -17.79
CA ASP A 225 -6.74 48.67 -17.19
C ASP A 225 -5.50 47.83 -17.53
N THR A 226 -4.52 48.45 -18.18
CA THR A 226 -3.27 47.79 -18.56
C THR A 226 -2.29 47.62 -17.40
N ALA A 227 -2.52 48.29 -16.26
CA ALA A 227 -1.76 48.08 -15.03
C ALA A 227 -2.16 46.78 -14.32
N VAL A 228 -3.40 46.29 -14.52
CA VAL A 228 -3.87 45.02 -13.93
C VAL A 228 -3.33 43.84 -14.74
N PRO A 229 -2.68 42.83 -14.13
CA PRO A 229 -2.11 41.69 -14.85
C PRO A 229 -3.12 41.01 -15.81
N PRO A 230 -2.66 40.42 -16.94
CA PRO A 230 -3.55 39.64 -17.80
C PRO A 230 -4.19 38.48 -17.03
N PRO A 231 -5.41 38.05 -17.42
CA PRO A 231 -6.04 36.89 -16.80
C PRO A 231 -5.18 35.65 -17.04
N ASP A 232 -5.04 34.80 -16.01
CA ASP A 232 -4.39 33.50 -16.17
C ASP A 232 -5.32 32.56 -16.94
N LEU A 233 -4.90 32.18 -18.15
CA LEU A 233 -5.67 31.33 -19.06
C LEU A 233 -5.34 29.84 -18.91
N ALA A 234 -4.63 29.43 -17.86
CA ALA A 234 -4.22 28.03 -17.66
C ALA A 234 -5.37 27.01 -17.85
N HIS A 235 -6.58 27.37 -17.41
CA HIS A 235 -7.79 26.56 -17.49
C HIS A 235 -8.69 26.87 -18.70
N ALA A 236 -8.44 27.95 -19.43
CA ALA A 236 -9.33 28.43 -20.48
C ALA A 236 -9.17 27.61 -21.77
N HIS A 237 -10.20 26.95 -22.29
CA HIS A 237 -10.12 26.08 -23.48
C HIS A 237 -9.66 26.78 -24.77
N LEU A 238 -9.95 28.06 -24.92
CA LEU A 238 -9.57 28.91 -26.04
C LEU A 238 -8.13 29.41 -25.97
N ARG A 239 -7.39 29.22 -24.87
CA ARG A 239 -5.98 29.66 -24.78
C ARG A 239 -5.19 29.15 -25.99
N SER A 240 -4.40 30.04 -26.59
CA SER A 240 -3.51 29.65 -27.68
C SER A 240 -2.38 28.75 -27.18
N PRO A 241 -1.95 27.76 -27.98
CA PRO A 241 -0.80 26.94 -27.64
C PRO A 241 0.47 27.82 -27.55
N PRO A 242 1.35 27.58 -26.56
CA PRO A 242 2.60 28.33 -26.43
C PRO A 242 3.55 28.04 -27.61
N ALA A 243 4.49 28.94 -27.89
CA ALA A 243 5.41 28.85 -29.03
C ALA A 243 6.11 27.47 -29.19
N PRO A 244 6.67 26.82 -28.13
CA PRO A 244 7.27 25.49 -28.27
C PRO A 244 6.29 24.41 -28.76
N ARG A 245 5.02 24.48 -28.32
CA ARG A 245 3.97 23.56 -28.78
C ARG A 245 3.59 23.84 -30.23
N ARG A 246 3.45 25.10 -30.64
CA ARG A 246 3.17 25.46 -32.03
C ARG A 246 4.26 24.98 -32.98
N GLU A 247 5.52 25.20 -32.62
CA GLU A 247 6.66 24.73 -33.43
C GLU A 247 6.67 23.20 -33.54
N PHE A 248 6.36 22.50 -32.44
CA PHE A 248 6.23 21.05 -32.46
C PHE A 248 5.09 20.57 -33.39
N LEU A 249 3.91 21.17 -33.33
CA LEU A 249 2.78 20.85 -34.22
C LEU A 249 3.13 21.11 -35.70
N ARG A 250 3.80 22.24 -35.98
CA ARG A 250 4.27 22.62 -37.32
C ARG A 250 5.25 21.60 -37.88
N ARG A 251 6.27 21.22 -37.10
CA ARG A 251 7.25 20.18 -37.49
C ARG A 251 6.60 18.83 -37.76
N MET A 252 5.52 18.50 -37.06
CA MET A 252 4.77 17.26 -37.25
C MET A 252 3.79 17.31 -38.44
N GLY A 253 3.61 18.46 -39.10
CA GLY A 253 2.60 18.64 -40.13
C GLY A 253 1.16 18.53 -39.60
N ALA A 254 0.94 18.87 -38.33
CA ALA A 254 -0.37 18.81 -37.69
C ALA A 254 -1.07 20.18 -37.79
N GLY A 255 -2.08 20.27 -38.65
CA GLY A 255 -3.03 21.38 -38.77
C GLY A 255 -3.85 21.63 -37.51
N ALA A 256 -4.26 20.55 -36.85
CA ALA A 256 -5.04 20.57 -35.61
C ALA A 256 -4.56 19.48 -34.64
N ALA A 257 -4.85 19.67 -33.35
CA ALA A 257 -4.48 18.73 -32.31
C ALA A 257 -5.49 18.66 -31.15
N LEU A 258 -5.58 17.49 -30.53
CA LEU A 258 -6.26 17.26 -29.25
C LEU A 258 -5.28 16.62 -28.29
N THR A 259 -5.20 17.11 -27.06
CA THR A 259 -4.43 16.50 -25.97
C THR A 259 -5.38 16.21 -24.83
N VAL A 260 -5.34 14.99 -24.29
CA VAL A 260 -6.16 14.55 -23.18
C VAL A 260 -5.26 13.92 -22.12
N PRO A 261 -5.26 14.39 -20.87
CA PRO A 261 -4.44 13.81 -19.82
C PRO A 261 -4.94 12.41 -19.43
N ILE A 262 -4.02 11.54 -19.06
CA ILE A 262 -4.31 10.23 -18.47
C ILE A 262 -3.86 10.31 -17.01
N VAL A 263 -4.78 10.03 -16.09
CA VAL A 263 -4.52 10.05 -14.65
C VAL A 263 -4.56 8.63 -14.10
N GLN A 264 -3.51 8.23 -13.38
CA GLN A 264 -3.42 6.96 -12.68
C GLN A 264 -3.16 7.24 -11.19
N GLY A 265 -3.99 6.70 -10.28
CA GLY A 265 -3.82 6.92 -8.84
C GLY A 265 -3.81 8.40 -8.42
N GLY A 266 -4.54 9.27 -9.12
CA GLY A 266 -4.57 10.72 -8.87
C GLY A 266 -3.34 11.49 -9.36
N ARG A 267 -2.43 10.85 -10.10
CA ARG A 267 -1.23 11.48 -10.67
C ARG A 267 -1.27 11.45 -12.21
N PRO A 268 -0.71 12.46 -12.89
CA PRO A 268 -0.55 12.42 -14.34
C PRO A 268 0.35 11.26 -14.75
N TRP A 269 -0.22 10.26 -15.40
CA TRP A 269 0.50 9.12 -15.95
C TRP A 269 1.04 9.41 -17.34
N GLY A 270 0.28 10.18 -18.13
CA GLY A 270 0.55 10.35 -19.55
C GLY A 270 -0.46 11.26 -20.23
N VAL A 271 -0.45 11.25 -21.56
CA VAL A 271 -1.45 11.92 -22.40
C VAL A 271 -1.83 11.07 -23.59
N ILE A 272 -3.05 11.28 -24.07
CA ILE A 272 -3.47 10.92 -25.42
C ILE A 272 -3.32 12.17 -26.29
N SER A 273 -2.60 12.07 -27.42
CA SER A 273 -2.41 13.19 -28.34
C SER A 273 -2.90 12.82 -29.74
N GLY A 274 -4.01 13.43 -30.15
CA GLY A 274 -4.59 13.37 -31.49
C GLY A 274 -4.04 14.48 -32.38
N HIS A 275 -3.85 14.18 -33.67
CA HIS A 275 -3.35 15.11 -34.68
C HIS A 275 -4.11 14.93 -35.99
N ARG A 276 -4.38 16.04 -36.67
CA ARG A 276 -5.02 16.11 -37.99
C ARG A 276 -4.28 17.09 -38.88
N ARG A 277 -4.18 16.81 -40.19
CA ARG A 277 -3.36 17.59 -41.14
C ARG A 277 -3.94 18.96 -41.43
N GLN A 278 -5.27 19.04 -41.44
CA GLN A 278 -6.04 20.23 -41.72
C GLN A 278 -6.67 20.78 -40.44
N PRO A 279 -7.16 22.03 -40.45
CA PRO A 279 -8.02 22.53 -39.40
C PRO A 279 -9.17 21.55 -39.13
N HIS A 280 -9.46 21.29 -37.86
CA HIS A 280 -10.44 20.28 -37.48
C HIS A 280 -11.16 20.63 -36.21
N ALA A 281 -12.49 20.71 -36.30
CA ALA A 281 -13.36 20.95 -35.16
C ALA A 281 -13.45 19.69 -34.29
N VAL A 282 -13.21 19.85 -32.98
CA VAL A 282 -13.54 18.81 -31.99
C VAL A 282 -14.63 19.37 -31.08
N PRO A 283 -15.90 18.98 -31.27
CA PRO A 283 -17.00 19.49 -30.44
C PRO A 283 -16.81 19.16 -28.95
N PRO A 284 -17.32 19.99 -28.02
CA PRO A 284 -17.18 19.75 -26.57
C PRO A 284 -17.63 18.35 -26.12
N ALA A 285 -18.75 17.84 -26.65
CA ALA A 285 -19.22 16.48 -26.34
C ALA A 285 -18.18 15.41 -26.74
N VAL A 286 -17.51 15.57 -27.88
CA VAL A 286 -16.46 14.64 -28.36
C VAL A 286 -15.19 14.76 -27.50
N ARG A 287 -14.83 15.98 -27.07
CA ARG A 287 -13.71 16.20 -26.12
C ARG A 287 -13.97 15.44 -24.82
N MET A 288 -15.19 15.49 -24.31
CA MET A 288 -15.59 14.79 -23.08
C MET A 288 -15.55 13.26 -23.25
N LEU A 289 -16.01 12.72 -24.38
CA LEU A 289 -15.88 11.29 -24.66
C LEU A 289 -14.41 10.84 -24.74
N ALA A 290 -13.52 11.67 -25.30
CA ALA A 290 -12.09 11.38 -25.33
C ALA A 290 -11.46 11.44 -23.91
N ALA A 291 -11.89 12.38 -23.07
CA ALA A 291 -11.53 12.43 -21.65
C ALA A 291 -11.97 11.16 -20.91
N MET A 292 -13.21 10.73 -21.10
CA MET A 292 -13.72 9.49 -20.50
C MET A 292 -12.93 8.24 -20.95
N ALA A 293 -12.46 8.20 -22.20
CA ALA A 293 -11.60 7.12 -22.67
C ALA A 293 -10.21 7.13 -21.99
N ALA A 294 -9.66 8.32 -21.71
CA ALA A 294 -8.42 8.47 -20.95
C ALA A 294 -8.60 8.07 -19.47
N ASP A 295 -9.71 8.45 -18.85
CA ASP A 295 -10.04 8.06 -17.48
C ASP A 295 -10.24 6.54 -17.35
N ALA A 296 -10.93 5.93 -18.32
CA ALA A 296 -11.07 4.48 -18.39
C ALA A 296 -9.71 3.78 -18.50
N LEU A 297 -8.79 4.33 -19.31
CA LEU A 297 -7.41 3.83 -19.39
C LEU A 297 -6.70 3.93 -18.04
N GLY A 298 -6.78 5.08 -17.36
CA GLY A 298 -6.23 5.29 -16.03
C GLY A 298 -6.71 4.27 -14.99
N LEU A 299 -8.02 4.03 -14.94
CA LEU A 299 -8.64 3.06 -14.03
C LEU A 299 -8.19 1.62 -14.30
N MET A 300 -8.00 1.25 -15.57
CA MET A 300 -7.51 -0.08 -15.91
C MET A 300 -6.02 -0.26 -15.58
N LEU A 301 -5.21 0.79 -15.71
CA LEU A 301 -3.82 0.77 -15.26
C LEU A 301 -3.75 0.52 -13.74
N ASP A 302 -4.58 1.22 -12.95
CA ASP A 302 -4.71 1.00 -11.51
C ASP A 302 -5.15 -0.44 -11.17
N ALA A 303 -6.11 -0.98 -11.92
CA ALA A 303 -6.59 -2.34 -11.71
C ALA A 303 -5.53 -3.40 -12.07
N ALA A 304 -4.78 -3.18 -13.15
CA ALA A 304 -3.70 -4.06 -13.57
C ALA A 304 -2.56 -4.09 -12.55
N GLU A 305 -2.14 -2.92 -12.05
CA GLU A 305 -1.09 -2.82 -11.03
C GLU A 305 -1.48 -3.51 -9.72
N ARG A 306 -2.72 -3.32 -9.26
CA ARG A 306 -3.24 -4.00 -8.07
C ARG A 306 -3.28 -5.51 -8.24
N THR A 307 -3.66 -6.00 -9.42
CA THR A 307 -3.70 -7.44 -9.70
C THR A 307 -2.29 -8.02 -9.69
N ALA A 308 -1.33 -7.38 -10.36
CA ALA A 308 0.06 -7.81 -10.38
C ALA A 308 0.69 -7.85 -8.97
N GLU A 309 0.41 -6.85 -8.13
CA GLU A 309 0.88 -6.83 -6.75
C GLU A 309 0.27 -7.94 -5.90
N ARG A 310 -1.03 -8.24 -6.09
CA ARG A 310 -1.69 -9.38 -5.41
C ARG A 310 -1.08 -10.72 -5.81
N GLU A 311 -0.86 -10.94 -7.10
CA GLU A 311 -0.22 -12.16 -7.61
C GLU A 311 1.19 -12.33 -7.07
N ARG A 312 1.98 -11.24 -7.04
CA ARG A 312 3.33 -11.26 -6.47
C ARG A 312 3.33 -11.61 -4.99
N ARG A 313 2.42 -11.04 -4.20
CA ARG A 313 2.26 -11.36 -2.77
C ARG A 313 1.82 -12.80 -2.57
N ALA A 314 0.86 -13.28 -3.35
CA ALA A 314 0.39 -14.67 -3.27
C ALA A 314 1.52 -15.66 -3.60
N ALA A 315 2.32 -15.39 -4.64
CA ALA A 315 3.47 -16.21 -5.01
C ALA A 315 4.54 -16.26 -3.91
N LEU A 316 4.84 -15.11 -3.28
CA LEU A 316 5.77 -15.05 -2.15
C LEU A 316 5.24 -15.83 -0.93
N ALA A 317 3.96 -15.69 -0.60
CA ALA A 317 3.34 -16.41 0.51
C ALA A 317 3.32 -17.93 0.28
N ALA A 318 2.97 -18.36 -0.93
CA ALA A 318 3.00 -19.78 -1.30
C ALA A 318 4.40 -20.39 -1.18
N ARG A 319 5.42 -19.68 -1.67
CA ARG A 319 6.82 -20.11 -1.55
C ARG A 319 7.27 -20.20 -0.10
N GLN A 320 6.89 -19.25 0.75
CA GLN A 320 7.23 -19.30 2.17
C GLN A 320 6.56 -20.48 2.88
N ALA A 321 5.30 -20.77 2.55
CA ALA A 321 4.58 -21.91 3.11
C ALA A 321 5.23 -23.24 2.71
N GLU A 322 5.67 -23.37 1.46
CA GLU A 322 6.40 -24.55 0.98
C GLU A 322 7.72 -24.75 1.72
N VAL A 323 8.51 -23.68 1.89
CA VAL A 323 9.78 -23.73 2.64
C VAL A 323 9.55 -24.16 4.10
N ASN A 324 8.53 -23.61 4.76
CA ASN A 324 8.21 -23.96 6.14
C ASN A 324 7.81 -25.44 6.26
N ARG A 325 6.96 -25.95 5.35
CA ARG A 325 6.58 -27.37 5.33
C ARG A 325 7.80 -28.28 5.12
N ALA A 326 8.64 -27.97 4.15
CA ALA A 326 9.86 -28.74 3.89
C ALA A 326 10.81 -28.75 5.11
N LYS A 327 10.94 -27.63 5.82
CA LYS A 327 11.71 -27.53 7.08
C LYS A 327 11.12 -28.46 8.15
N SER A 328 9.80 -28.43 8.36
CA SER A 328 9.12 -29.26 9.36
C SER A 328 9.21 -30.76 9.04
N ASP A 329 9.02 -31.15 7.78
CA ASP A 329 9.11 -32.53 7.34
C ASP A 329 10.54 -33.08 7.51
N PHE A 330 11.54 -32.28 7.10
CA PHE A 330 12.96 -32.63 7.27
C PHE A 330 13.32 -32.85 8.75
N LEU A 331 12.93 -31.93 9.63
CA LEU A 331 13.24 -32.03 11.06
C LEU A 331 12.52 -33.23 11.71
N THR A 332 11.27 -33.48 11.33
CA THR A 332 10.49 -34.64 11.81
C THR A 332 11.16 -35.95 11.41
N GLY A 333 11.53 -36.11 10.14
CA GLY A 333 12.21 -37.31 9.64
C GLY A 333 13.56 -37.54 10.32
N MET A 334 14.42 -36.50 10.35
CA MET A 334 15.75 -36.57 10.98
C MET A 334 15.68 -36.98 12.45
N SER A 335 14.66 -36.53 13.17
CA SER A 335 14.55 -36.81 14.61
C SER A 335 14.19 -38.26 14.91
N HIS A 336 13.39 -38.90 14.06
CA HIS A 336 13.13 -40.34 14.18
C HIS A 336 14.40 -41.17 13.93
N GLU A 337 15.18 -40.80 12.93
CA GLU A 337 16.45 -41.45 12.59
C GLU A 337 17.51 -41.26 13.68
N LEU A 338 17.51 -40.13 14.40
CA LEU A 338 18.43 -39.88 15.50
C LEU A 338 17.97 -40.51 16.83
N ARG A 339 16.66 -40.54 17.11
CA ARG A 339 16.11 -41.10 18.36
C ARG A 339 16.42 -42.58 18.52
N THR A 340 16.31 -43.34 17.43
CA THR A 340 16.50 -44.79 17.45
C THR A 340 17.90 -45.22 17.92
N PRO A 341 19.02 -44.76 17.32
CA PRO A 341 20.36 -45.11 17.78
C PRO A 341 20.67 -44.53 19.17
N LEU A 342 20.16 -43.34 19.51
CA LEU A 342 20.34 -42.76 20.85
C LEU A 342 19.68 -43.60 21.94
N ASN A 343 18.44 -44.04 21.74
CA ASN A 343 17.74 -44.92 22.68
C ASN A 343 18.48 -46.25 22.89
N VAL A 344 19.11 -46.77 21.84
CA VAL A 344 19.95 -47.98 21.94
C VAL A 344 21.20 -47.74 22.77
N ILE A 345 21.91 -46.62 22.55
CA ILE A 345 23.11 -46.25 23.32
C ILE A 345 22.77 -46.03 24.81
N ILE A 346 21.68 -45.31 25.09
CA ILE A 346 21.18 -45.08 26.45
C ILE A 346 20.79 -46.42 27.10
N GLY A 347 20.01 -47.25 26.40
CA GLY A 347 19.55 -48.55 26.90
C GLY A 347 20.69 -49.52 27.22
N TYR A 348 21.72 -49.60 26.37
CA TYR A 348 22.90 -50.41 26.68
C TYR A 348 23.71 -49.83 27.85
N SER A 349 23.79 -48.51 27.96
CA SER A 349 24.46 -47.87 29.10
C SER A 349 23.73 -48.16 30.41
N ASP A 350 22.40 -48.10 30.42
CA ASP A 350 21.56 -48.47 31.59
C ASP A 350 21.67 -49.95 31.93
N PHE A 351 21.63 -50.82 30.92
CA PHE A 351 21.81 -52.26 31.11
C PHE A 351 23.15 -52.55 31.78
N LEU A 352 24.25 -51.97 31.30
CA LEU A 352 25.59 -52.21 31.86
C LEU A 352 25.76 -51.60 33.26
N LEU A 353 25.09 -50.49 33.57
CA LEU A 353 25.11 -49.86 34.90
C LEU A 353 24.29 -50.64 35.95
N HIS A 354 23.40 -51.53 35.52
CA HIS A 354 22.54 -52.30 36.40
C HIS A 354 23.35 -53.30 37.27
N PRO A 355 23.08 -53.42 38.59
CA PRO A 355 23.85 -54.28 39.48
C PRO A 355 23.92 -55.76 39.08
N GLY A 356 22.94 -56.25 38.31
CA GLY A 356 22.87 -57.62 37.80
C GLY A 356 23.77 -57.94 36.60
N SER A 357 24.43 -56.95 35.99
CA SER A 357 25.18 -57.11 34.73
C SER A 357 26.66 -57.47 34.91
N GLY A 358 27.12 -57.61 36.16
CA GLY A 358 28.49 -57.95 36.53
C GLY A 358 29.28 -56.78 37.15
N PRO A 359 30.46 -57.04 37.73
CA PRO A 359 31.24 -56.01 38.42
C PRO A 359 31.89 -55.04 37.41
N LEU A 360 31.65 -53.75 37.61
CA LEU A 360 32.33 -52.64 36.90
C LEU A 360 33.39 -52.01 37.81
N THR A 361 34.53 -51.63 37.23
CA THR A 361 35.44 -50.70 37.91
C THR A 361 34.79 -49.32 38.07
N GLU A 362 35.21 -48.55 39.07
CA GLU A 362 34.73 -47.19 39.31
C GLU A 362 34.82 -46.30 38.06
N ARG A 363 35.98 -46.36 37.37
CA ARG A 363 36.22 -45.62 36.13
C ARG A 363 35.30 -46.04 34.97
N GLN A 364 34.95 -47.33 34.85
CA GLN A 364 34.00 -47.81 33.83
C GLN A 364 32.57 -47.35 34.15
N ARG A 365 32.19 -47.35 35.44
CA ARG A 365 30.91 -46.83 35.89
C ARG A 365 30.77 -45.35 35.58
N ASP A 366 31.82 -44.56 35.80
CA ASP A 366 31.84 -43.13 35.45
C ASP A 366 31.71 -42.90 33.94
N TYR A 367 32.42 -43.68 33.11
CA TYR A 367 32.30 -43.57 31.65
C TYR A 367 30.91 -43.92 31.14
N LEU A 368 30.32 -45.02 31.61
CA LEU A 368 28.95 -45.40 31.25
C LEU A 368 27.92 -44.37 31.75
N GLY A 369 28.12 -43.81 32.95
CA GLY A 369 27.32 -42.71 33.46
C GLY A 369 27.37 -41.47 32.57
N ASN A 370 28.56 -41.10 32.09
CA ASN A 370 28.76 -39.96 31.20
C ASN A 370 28.16 -40.18 29.79
N ILE A 371 28.31 -41.38 29.23
CA ILE A 371 27.72 -41.75 27.92
C ILE A 371 26.20 -41.70 28.03
N ARG A 372 25.62 -42.28 29.08
CA ARG A 372 24.18 -42.21 29.34
C ARG A 372 23.70 -40.78 29.46
N ALA A 373 24.34 -39.98 30.32
CA ALA A 373 23.95 -38.58 30.54
C ALA A 373 24.01 -37.77 29.24
N SER A 374 25.06 -37.96 28.44
CA SER A 374 25.24 -37.27 27.15
C SER A 374 24.21 -37.73 26.10
N GLY A 375 23.88 -39.02 26.06
CA GLY A 375 22.85 -39.58 25.18
C GLY A 375 21.45 -39.04 25.52
N THR A 376 21.08 -39.06 26.80
CA THR A 376 19.82 -38.49 27.28
C THR A 376 19.72 -37.00 26.94
N HIS A 377 20.79 -36.23 27.17
CA HIS A 377 20.82 -34.81 26.86
C HIS A 377 20.66 -34.51 25.36
N LEU A 378 21.30 -35.29 24.49
CA LEU A 378 21.15 -35.12 23.04
C LEU A 378 19.73 -35.48 22.56
N LEU A 379 19.12 -36.49 23.17
CA LEU A 379 17.74 -36.86 22.85
C LEU A 379 16.74 -35.77 23.26
N GLU A 380 16.95 -35.15 24.43
CA GLU A 380 16.18 -33.98 24.88
C GLU A 380 16.32 -32.81 23.89
N LEU A 381 17.54 -32.49 23.47
CA LEU A 381 17.82 -31.48 22.44
C LEU A 381 17.04 -31.70 21.14
N ILE A 382 17.04 -32.93 20.63
CA ILE A 382 16.35 -33.27 19.39
C ILE A 382 14.83 -33.09 19.55
N ASN A 383 14.28 -33.53 20.69
CA ASN A 383 12.85 -33.36 20.99
C ASN A 383 12.48 -31.88 21.13
N ASP A 384 13.31 -31.08 21.81
CA ASP A 384 13.11 -29.65 21.99
C ASP A 384 13.09 -28.90 20.64
N VAL A 385 13.99 -29.24 19.72
CA VAL A 385 14.04 -28.65 18.36
C VAL A 385 12.82 -29.04 17.54
N LEU A 386 12.36 -30.29 17.65
CA LEU A 386 11.13 -30.73 17.00
C LEU A 386 9.91 -29.99 17.51
N ASP A 387 9.78 -29.89 18.84
CA ASP A 387 8.63 -29.25 19.46
C ASP A 387 8.58 -27.78 19.06
N LEU A 388 9.71 -27.06 19.13
CA LEU A 388 9.81 -25.69 18.62
C LEU A 388 9.42 -25.58 17.13
N SER A 389 9.88 -26.51 16.29
CA SER A 389 9.61 -26.48 14.85
C SER A 389 8.15 -26.77 14.49
N LYS A 390 7.46 -27.61 15.27
CA LYS A 390 6.01 -27.83 15.13
C LYS A 390 5.22 -26.60 15.57
N ILE A 391 5.69 -25.93 16.62
CA ILE A 391 5.05 -24.72 17.13
C ILE A 391 5.20 -23.56 16.15
N GLU A 392 6.40 -23.31 15.61
CA GLU A 392 6.65 -22.28 14.59
C GLU A 392 5.84 -22.49 13.30
N ALA A 393 5.57 -23.75 12.94
CA ALA A 393 4.75 -24.10 11.77
C ALA A 393 3.24 -23.92 11.98
N GLY A 394 2.80 -23.52 13.18
CA GLY A 394 1.38 -23.42 13.53
C GLY A 394 0.66 -24.77 13.58
N HIS A 395 1.39 -25.86 13.81
CA HIS A 395 0.88 -27.24 13.85
C HIS A 395 0.73 -27.77 15.29
N VAL A 396 0.44 -26.88 16.26
CA VAL A 396 0.16 -27.31 17.64
C VAL A 396 -1.34 -27.60 17.77
N ASP A 397 -1.72 -28.84 17.52
CA ASP A 397 -3.03 -29.34 17.94
C ASP A 397 -2.99 -29.57 19.46
N LEU A 398 -3.43 -28.58 20.24
CA LEU A 398 -3.58 -28.73 21.68
C LEU A 398 -4.74 -29.68 21.99
N ASN A 399 -4.49 -30.74 22.77
CA ASN A 399 -5.54 -31.61 23.26
C ASN A 399 -6.07 -31.07 24.60
N ASP A 400 -6.90 -30.03 24.51
CA ASP A 400 -7.41 -29.32 25.67
C ASP A 400 -8.32 -30.20 26.55
N GLU A 401 -7.94 -30.36 27.81
CA GLU A 401 -8.73 -31.05 28.86
C GLU A 401 -8.86 -30.18 30.12
N ASP A 402 -9.79 -30.54 31.02
CA ASP A 402 -9.95 -29.85 32.30
C ASP A 402 -8.91 -30.36 33.31
N VAL A 403 -7.79 -29.63 33.39
CA VAL A 403 -6.63 -30.02 34.19
C VAL A 403 -6.74 -29.49 35.62
N ASP A 404 -6.51 -30.39 36.59
CA ASP A 404 -6.21 -30.01 37.96
C ASP A 404 -4.72 -29.65 38.07
N VAL A 405 -4.44 -28.35 38.22
CA VAL A 405 -3.06 -27.84 38.27
C VAL A 405 -2.29 -28.40 39.46
N ALA A 406 -2.94 -28.68 40.59
CA ALA A 406 -2.26 -29.24 41.76
C ALA A 406 -1.75 -30.66 41.50
N VAL A 407 -2.51 -31.46 40.73
CA VAL A 407 -2.08 -32.80 40.31
C VAL A 407 -0.83 -32.72 39.44
N VAL A 408 -0.81 -31.84 38.44
CA VAL A 408 0.36 -31.69 37.56
C VAL A 408 1.58 -31.18 38.31
N VAL A 409 1.41 -30.21 39.22
CA VAL A 409 2.50 -29.72 40.09
C VAL A 409 3.06 -30.87 40.96
N GLY A 410 2.20 -31.71 41.51
CA GLY A 410 2.60 -32.89 42.29
C GLY A 410 3.39 -33.91 41.47
N GLU A 411 2.96 -34.20 40.24
CA GLU A 411 3.69 -35.08 39.30
C GLU A 411 5.09 -34.53 38.99
N VAL A 412 5.19 -33.24 38.72
CA VAL A 412 6.46 -32.57 38.40
C VAL A 412 7.40 -32.54 39.60
N TYR A 413 6.88 -32.30 40.81
CA TYR A 413 7.64 -32.39 42.05
C TYR A 413 8.18 -33.81 42.28
N ALA A 414 7.34 -34.84 42.14
CA ALA A 414 7.75 -36.23 42.36
C ALA A 414 8.91 -36.66 41.45
N LEU A 415 8.97 -36.13 40.22
CA LEU A 415 10.08 -36.38 39.29
C LEU A 415 11.39 -35.67 39.70
N GLN A 416 11.31 -34.56 40.44
CA GLN A 416 12.46 -33.73 40.83
C GLN A 416 12.83 -33.83 42.30
N GLU A 417 12.07 -34.58 43.11
CA GLU A 417 12.24 -34.67 44.56
C GLU A 417 13.67 -35.05 44.98
N LEU A 418 14.22 -36.11 44.37
CA LEU A 418 15.59 -36.55 44.66
C LEU A 418 16.64 -35.51 44.21
N THR A 419 16.40 -34.82 43.10
CA THR A 419 17.29 -33.77 42.59
C THR A 419 17.27 -32.54 43.50
N LEU A 420 16.10 -32.11 43.94
CA LEU A 420 15.92 -31.02 44.90
C LEU A 420 16.60 -31.33 46.24
N ALA A 421 16.39 -32.55 46.76
CA ALA A 421 16.98 -33.00 48.01
C ALA A 421 18.52 -33.10 47.93
N SER A 422 19.04 -33.69 46.85
CA SER A 422 20.49 -33.79 46.63
C SER A 422 21.16 -32.44 46.36
N ALA A 423 20.44 -31.48 45.79
CA ALA A 423 20.88 -30.10 45.64
C ALA A 423 20.76 -29.27 46.95
N GLY A 424 20.12 -29.80 47.99
CA GLY A 424 19.91 -29.12 49.26
C GLY A 424 18.92 -27.94 49.17
N LEU A 425 17.91 -28.06 48.31
CA LEU A 425 16.91 -27.02 48.06
C LEU A 425 15.60 -27.31 48.79
N THR A 426 14.91 -26.25 49.20
CA THR A 426 13.55 -26.33 49.74
C THR A 426 12.52 -26.05 48.64
N PHE A 427 11.38 -26.76 48.66
CA PHE A 427 10.31 -26.61 47.68
C PHE A 427 8.98 -26.30 48.36
N ASP A 428 8.26 -25.31 47.85
CA ASP A 428 6.90 -24.95 48.31
C ASP A 428 5.94 -24.88 47.12
N ALA A 429 4.69 -25.30 47.33
CA ALA A 429 3.61 -25.12 46.37
C ALA A 429 2.42 -24.40 47.02
N LEU A 430 2.03 -23.26 46.45
CA LEU A 430 0.97 -22.39 46.95
C LEU A 430 -0.20 -22.41 45.96
N PHE A 431 -1.41 -22.64 46.46
CA PHE A 431 -2.62 -22.74 45.65
C PHE A 431 -3.74 -21.87 46.24
N PRO A 432 -4.56 -21.19 45.42
CA PRO A 432 -5.74 -20.49 45.88
C PRO A 432 -6.80 -21.49 46.37
N ARG A 433 -7.69 -21.05 47.24
CA ARG A 433 -8.84 -21.84 47.71
C ARG A 433 -10.14 -21.08 47.44
N PRO A 434 -11.06 -21.62 46.61
CA PRO A 434 -10.94 -22.85 45.82
C PRO A 434 -9.96 -22.72 44.64
N LEU A 435 -9.29 -23.81 44.27
CA LEU A 435 -8.43 -23.90 43.09
C LEU A 435 -9.30 -24.22 41.86
N PRO A 436 -9.40 -23.32 40.86
CA PRO A 436 -10.11 -23.63 39.61
C PRO A 436 -9.35 -24.67 38.78
N ARG A 437 -10.08 -25.35 37.90
CA ARG A 437 -9.46 -26.16 36.84
C ARG A 437 -9.00 -25.28 35.68
N LEU A 438 -7.98 -25.73 34.95
CA LEU A 438 -7.45 -25.05 33.78
C LEU A 438 -7.72 -25.88 32.53
N ARG A 439 -8.40 -25.31 31.53
CA ARG A 439 -8.56 -25.88 30.19
C ARG A 439 -7.23 -25.77 29.44
N ALA A 440 -6.47 -26.85 29.42
CA ALA A 440 -5.15 -26.91 28.81
C ALA A 440 -4.79 -28.32 28.34
N ASP A 441 -3.80 -28.43 27.47
CA ASP A 441 -3.14 -29.71 27.19
C ASP A 441 -2.25 -30.08 28.37
N ARG A 442 -2.63 -31.13 29.12
CA ARG A 442 -1.91 -31.56 30.33
C ARG A 442 -0.46 -31.92 30.07
N ARG A 443 -0.15 -32.51 28.92
CA ARG A 443 1.22 -32.87 28.55
C ARG A 443 2.09 -31.62 28.40
N SER A 444 1.58 -30.60 27.72
CA SER A 444 2.23 -29.30 27.53
C SER A 444 2.39 -28.56 28.84
N LEU A 445 1.36 -28.54 29.70
CA LEU A 445 1.47 -27.92 31.02
C LEU A 445 2.53 -28.60 31.89
N ARG A 446 2.60 -29.94 31.87
CA ARG A 446 3.65 -30.69 32.55
C ARG A 446 5.04 -30.37 32.00
N GLN A 447 5.18 -30.27 30.67
CA GLN A 447 6.44 -29.90 30.01
C GLN A 447 6.89 -28.49 30.41
N ILE A 448 5.97 -27.53 30.42
CA ILE A 448 6.23 -26.16 30.85
C ILE A 448 6.79 -26.16 32.28
N LEU A 449 6.10 -26.82 33.21
CA LEU A 449 6.52 -26.85 34.61
C LEU A 449 7.83 -27.61 34.83
N LEU A 450 8.10 -28.68 34.09
CA LEU A 450 9.39 -29.38 34.14
C LEU A 450 10.54 -28.50 33.65
N ASN A 451 10.37 -27.77 32.54
CA ASN A 451 11.39 -26.87 32.01
C ASN A 451 11.71 -25.74 33.01
N LEU A 452 10.67 -25.18 33.65
CA LEU A 452 10.85 -24.12 34.65
C LEU A 452 11.46 -24.65 35.96
N LEU A 453 10.98 -25.78 36.48
CA LEU A 453 11.49 -26.37 37.72
C LEU A 453 12.94 -26.87 37.56
N SER A 454 13.27 -27.48 36.42
CA SER A 454 14.64 -27.92 36.13
C SER A 454 15.62 -26.73 36.09
N ASN A 455 15.21 -25.61 35.47
CA ASN A 455 15.99 -24.37 35.53
C ASN A 455 16.14 -23.89 36.97
N ALA A 456 15.05 -23.78 37.73
CA ALA A 456 15.09 -23.35 39.12
C ALA A 456 16.05 -24.19 39.98
N VAL A 457 16.03 -25.52 39.83
CA VAL A 457 16.95 -26.44 40.54
C VAL A 457 18.40 -26.23 40.11
N LYS A 458 18.65 -26.06 38.81
CA LYS A 458 19.98 -25.90 38.24
C LYS A 458 20.67 -24.62 38.67
N PHE A 459 19.92 -23.52 38.73
CA PHE A 459 20.47 -22.17 38.95
C PHE A 459 20.34 -21.69 40.41
N THR A 460 19.79 -22.51 41.31
CA THR A 460 19.67 -22.19 42.74
C THR A 460 20.77 -22.89 43.56
N PRO A 461 21.61 -22.14 44.31
CA PRO A 461 22.60 -22.72 45.21
C PRO A 461 21.96 -23.48 46.39
N ALA A 462 22.71 -24.44 46.97
CA ALA A 462 22.29 -25.19 48.15
C ALA A 462 21.87 -24.27 49.31
N GLY A 463 20.78 -24.62 50.00
CA GLY A 463 20.14 -23.77 51.01
C GLY A 463 19.11 -22.78 50.46
N GLY A 464 18.94 -22.71 49.13
CA GLY A 464 17.92 -21.89 48.48
C GLY A 464 16.50 -22.50 48.50
N ARG A 465 15.57 -21.76 47.89
CA ARG A 465 14.15 -22.11 47.82
C ARG A 465 13.62 -22.00 46.40
N VAL A 466 12.75 -22.95 46.03
CA VAL A 466 11.94 -22.90 44.81
C VAL A 466 10.46 -22.96 45.20
N THR A 467 9.65 -22.07 44.65
CA THR A 467 8.21 -21.99 44.94
C THR A 467 7.41 -22.00 43.65
N ILE A 468 6.36 -22.83 43.60
CA ILE A 468 5.32 -22.74 42.58
C ILE A 468 4.10 -22.06 43.20
N ASP A 469 3.76 -20.87 42.71
CA ASP A 469 2.63 -20.05 43.18
C ASP A 469 1.55 -19.99 42.11
N VAL A 470 0.41 -20.63 42.38
CA VAL A 470 -0.80 -20.51 41.56
C VAL A 470 -1.67 -19.41 42.16
N THR A 471 -2.17 -18.50 41.34
CA THR A 471 -3.01 -17.38 41.79
C THR A 471 -4.11 -17.09 40.79
N ARG A 472 -5.34 -16.86 41.26
CA ARG A 472 -6.43 -16.35 40.41
C ARG A 472 -6.26 -14.84 40.23
N LEU A 473 -6.34 -14.36 39.00
CA LEU A 473 -6.18 -12.95 38.64
C LEU A 473 -7.54 -12.23 38.67
N GLY A 474 -8.02 -11.91 39.87
CA GLY A 474 -9.32 -11.26 40.12
C GLY A 474 -10.27 -12.14 40.97
N GLU A 475 -11.27 -11.51 41.60
CA GLU A 475 -12.20 -12.19 42.53
C GLU A 475 -13.49 -12.72 41.86
N GLU A 476 -13.78 -12.33 40.61
CA GLU A 476 -15.02 -12.70 39.92
C GLU A 476 -14.89 -13.95 39.02
N ALA A 477 -16.04 -14.55 38.65
CA ALA A 477 -16.12 -15.58 37.62
C ALA A 477 -15.75 -14.96 36.25
N GLY A 478 -14.59 -15.34 35.70
CA GLY A 478 -13.98 -14.67 34.54
C GLY A 478 -12.59 -14.05 34.82
N ALA A 479 -11.99 -14.35 35.96
CA ALA A 479 -10.60 -14.05 36.26
C ALA A 479 -9.65 -15.09 35.63
N GLY A 480 -8.53 -14.64 35.03
CA GLY A 480 -7.49 -15.52 34.50
C GLY A 480 -6.73 -16.28 35.59
N LEU A 481 -5.87 -17.22 35.20
CA LEU A 481 -5.03 -17.98 36.13
C LEU A 481 -3.56 -17.63 35.92
N ARG A 482 -2.85 -17.32 37.00
CA ARG A 482 -1.40 -17.18 37.01
C ARG A 482 -0.76 -18.42 37.62
N ILE A 483 0.27 -18.95 36.98
CA ILE A 483 1.19 -19.92 37.57
C ILE A 483 2.58 -19.31 37.54
N ALA A 484 3.20 -19.11 38.70
CA ALA A 484 4.53 -18.54 38.83
C ALA A 484 5.51 -19.56 39.38
N VAL A 485 6.68 -19.70 38.76
CA VAL A 485 7.82 -20.47 39.29
C VAL A 485 8.86 -19.45 39.76
N ILE A 486 9.19 -19.51 41.04
CA ILE A 486 10.02 -18.53 41.73
C ILE A 486 11.19 -19.28 42.36
N ASP A 487 12.42 -18.84 42.09
CA ASP A 487 13.62 -19.36 42.74
C ASP A 487 14.41 -18.24 43.43
N THR A 488 15.26 -18.62 44.38
CA THR A 488 16.21 -17.73 45.06
C THR A 488 17.63 -17.90 44.51
N GLY A 489 17.76 -18.23 43.22
CA GLY A 489 19.02 -18.54 42.59
C GLY A 489 19.87 -17.33 42.21
N ILE A 490 20.81 -17.55 41.30
CA ILE A 490 21.79 -16.53 40.90
C ILE A 490 21.16 -15.31 40.21
N GLY A 491 19.94 -15.45 39.68
CA GLY A 491 19.24 -14.41 38.94
C GLY A 491 19.87 -14.07 37.59
N ILE A 492 19.16 -13.28 36.79
CA ILE A 492 19.51 -12.95 35.40
C ILE A 492 19.61 -11.42 35.26
N PRO A 493 20.74 -10.87 34.77
CA PRO A 493 20.86 -9.45 34.42
C PRO A 493 19.76 -9.01 33.44
N GLU A 494 19.23 -7.80 33.62
CA GLU A 494 18.12 -7.26 32.81
C GLU A 494 18.42 -7.24 31.31
N GLU A 495 19.66 -6.90 30.95
CA GLU A 495 20.18 -6.93 29.58
C GLU A 495 20.13 -8.32 28.90
N HIS A 496 20.00 -9.39 29.69
CA HIS A 496 19.91 -10.76 29.19
C HIS A 496 18.49 -11.33 29.19
N HIS A 497 17.49 -10.63 29.76
CA HIS A 497 16.09 -11.07 29.74
C HIS A 497 15.54 -11.36 28.32
N PRO A 498 15.76 -10.50 27.30
CA PRO A 498 15.30 -10.82 25.95
C PRO A 498 16.11 -11.98 25.33
N ILE A 499 17.39 -12.10 25.69
CA ILE A 499 18.30 -13.12 25.14
C ILE A 499 17.92 -14.52 25.63
N VAL A 500 17.56 -14.69 26.90
CA VAL A 500 17.20 -16.01 27.46
C VAL A 500 15.86 -16.55 26.93
N LEU A 501 15.07 -15.70 26.25
CA LEU A 501 13.83 -16.08 25.57
C LEU A 501 14.04 -16.42 24.08
N GLU A 502 15.25 -16.24 23.54
CA GLU A 502 15.59 -16.61 22.17
C GLU A 502 16.09 -18.07 22.09
N PRO A 503 15.68 -18.84 21.07
CA PRO A 503 16.18 -20.20 20.85
C PRO A 503 17.71 -20.28 20.74
N PHE A 504 18.31 -21.28 21.40
CA PHE A 504 19.75 -21.59 21.39
C PHE A 504 20.65 -20.51 22.01
N ARG A 505 20.10 -19.50 22.69
CA ARG A 505 20.86 -18.47 23.38
C ARG A 505 21.08 -18.83 24.85
N GLN A 506 22.27 -18.48 25.35
CA GLN A 506 22.67 -18.65 26.75
C GLN A 506 23.45 -17.43 27.21
N VAL A 507 23.39 -17.14 28.51
CA VAL A 507 24.17 -16.06 29.13
C VAL A 507 25.67 -16.44 29.11
N PRO A 508 26.56 -15.62 28.53
CA PRO A 508 27.99 -15.92 28.47
C PRO A 508 28.65 -15.94 29.86
N GLY A 509 29.49 -16.95 30.14
CA GLY A 509 30.43 -16.93 31.29
C GLY A 509 30.02 -17.70 32.54
N GLU A 510 28.81 -18.26 32.62
CA GLU A 510 28.36 -19.02 33.80
C GLU A 510 28.74 -20.51 33.72
N ARG A 511 29.83 -20.89 34.40
CA ARG A 511 30.15 -22.29 34.68
C ARG A 511 29.34 -22.77 35.88
N ILE A 512 28.22 -23.45 35.62
CA ILE A 512 27.34 -24.00 36.66
C ILE A 512 27.58 -25.51 36.81
N ARG A 513 27.36 -26.02 38.03
CA ARG A 513 27.37 -27.46 38.33
C ARG A 513 26.38 -28.18 37.41
N GLY A 514 26.83 -29.18 36.65
CA GLY A 514 25.97 -30.02 35.82
C GLY A 514 25.92 -29.70 34.31
N GLY A 515 26.76 -28.79 33.80
CA GLY A 515 26.91 -28.54 32.36
C GLY A 515 25.98 -27.46 31.77
N ALA A 516 26.31 -26.98 30.58
CA ALA A 516 25.55 -25.95 29.86
C ALA A 516 24.16 -26.50 29.46
N GLY A 517 23.11 -25.67 29.54
CA GLY A 517 21.76 -26.06 29.11
C GLY A 517 21.65 -26.10 27.58
N THR A 518 20.45 -26.31 27.04
CA THR A 518 20.20 -26.28 25.58
C THR A 518 19.93 -24.87 25.05
N GLY A 519 19.46 -23.97 25.92
CA GLY A 519 18.93 -22.66 25.53
C GLY A 519 17.55 -22.73 24.86
N LEU A 520 16.85 -23.88 24.93
CA LEU A 520 15.53 -24.07 24.32
C LEU A 520 14.37 -24.11 25.33
N GLY A 521 14.66 -24.35 26.61
CA GLY A 521 13.63 -24.55 27.64
C GLY A 521 12.65 -23.36 27.79
N LEU A 522 13.17 -22.14 27.95
CA LEU A 522 12.33 -20.94 28.07
C LEU A 522 11.60 -20.55 26.76
N PRO A 523 12.24 -20.61 25.57
CA PRO A 523 11.54 -20.49 24.30
C PRO A 523 10.36 -21.46 24.15
N ILE A 524 10.55 -22.75 24.49
CA ILE A 524 9.47 -23.76 24.46
C ILE A 524 8.34 -23.40 25.42
N VAL A 525 8.67 -22.97 26.65
CA VAL A 525 7.66 -22.55 27.62
C VAL A 525 6.83 -21.38 27.06
N ARG A 526 7.49 -20.37 26.50
CA ARG A 526 6.83 -19.20 25.92
C ARG A 526 5.89 -19.63 24.79
N SER A 527 6.39 -20.42 23.84
CA SER A 527 5.61 -20.88 22.69
C SER A 527 4.42 -21.76 23.08
N LEU A 528 4.57 -22.65 24.07
CA LEU A 528 3.47 -23.47 24.57
C LEU A 528 2.41 -22.62 25.30
N VAL A 529 2.81 -21.62 26.09
CA VAL A 529 1.87 -20.72 26.76
C VAL A 529 1.13 -19.83 25.75
N GLU A 530 1.84 -19.31 24.75
CA GLU A 530 1.23 -18.53 23.65
C GLU A 530 0.25 -19.37 22.83
N ALA A 531 0.54 -20.67 22.59
CA ALA A 531 -0.39 -21.60 21.96
C ALA A 531 -1.68 -21.79 22.79
N HIS A 532 -1.58 -21.72 24.12
CA HIS A 532 -2.74 -21.67 25.03
C HIS A 532 -3.38 -20.26 25.10
N GLY A 533 -3.04 -19.32 24.23
CA GLY A 533 -3.56 -17.94 24.25
C GLY A 533 -3.12 -17.13 25.49
N GLY A 534 -2.13 -17.64 26.23
CA GLY A 534 -1.56 -16.99 27.40
C GLY A 534 -0.35 -16.11 27.07
N ARG A 535 0.30 -15.58 28.11
CA ARG A 535 1.58 -14.88 28.00
C ARG A 535 2.54 -15.27 29.12
N LEU A 536 3.84 -15.14 28.85
CA LEU A 536 4.91 -15.29 29.84
C LEU A 536 5.46 -13.93 30.26
N ALA A 537 5.73 -13.75 31.55
CA ALA A 537 6.47 -12.63 32.10
C ALA A 537 7.69 -13.14 32.89
N LEU A 538 8.81 -12.44 32.76
CA LEU A 538 10.07 -12.73 33.46
C LEU A 538 10.44 -11.53 34.32
N SER A 539 10.68 -11.77 35.61
CA SER A 539 11.25 -10.81 36.56
C SER A 539 12.46 -11.44 37.24
N SER A 540 13.64 -10.87 37.07
CA SER A 540 14.87 -11.38 37.70
C SER A 540 15.92 -10.29 37.83
N ALA A 541 16.74 -10.39 38.87
CA ALA A 541 17.90 -9.53 39.07
C ALA A 541 19.06 -10.36 39.66
N PRO A 542 20.32 -10.00 39.36
CA PRO A 542 21.48 -10.71 39.90
C PRO A 542 21.43 -10.83 41.44
N GLY A 543 21.59 -12.06 41.94
CA GLY A 543 21.56 -12.40 43.36
C GLY A 543 20.18 -12.39 44.03
N GLN A 544 19.10 -12.10 43.28
CA GLN A 544 17.73 -12.05 43.82
C GLN A 544 16.85 -13.21 43.33
N GLY A 545 17.40 -14.11 42.51
CA GLY A 545 16.67 -15.22 41.91
C GLY A 545 15.81 -14.83 40.71
N THR A 546 15.00 -15.78 40.23
CA THR A 546 14.19 -15.64 39.03
C THR A 546 12.71 -15.91 39.32
N ARG A 547 11.83 -15.08 38.77
CA ARG A 547 10.38 -15.28 38.76
C ARG A 547 9.88 -15.34 37.32
N ILE A 548 9.38 -16.50 36.92
CA ILE A 548 8.69 -16.70 35.64
C ILE A 548 7.19 -16.83 35.91
N GLU A 549 6.37 -15.97 35.31
CA GLU A 549 4.92 -15.97 35.46
C GLU A 549 4.23 -16.35 34.15
N LEU A 550 3.36 -17.34 34.21
CA LEU A 550 2.54 -17.82 33.11
C LEU A 550 1.11 -17.33 33.34
N HIS A 551 0.58 -16.53 32.42
CA HIS A 551 -0.76 -15.98 32.51
C HIS A 551 -1.68 -16.67 31.51
N PHE A 552 -2.65 -17.41 32.01
CA PHE A 552 -3.71 -18.03 31.22
C PHE A 552 -4.97 -17.14 31.24
N PRO A 553 -5.65 -16.98 30.11
CA PRO A 553 -6.78 -16.07 29.99
C PRO A 553 -8.05 -16.65 30.65
N PRO A 554 -9.02 -15.79 31.02
CA PRO A 554 -10.28 -16.19 31.68
C PRO A 554 -11.03 -17.36 31.06
N GLU A 555 -11.11 -17.41 29.74
CA GLU A 555 -11.83 -18.43 28.97
C GLU A 555 -11.28 -19.85 29.17
N ARG A 556 -10.06 -19.97 29.72
CA ARG A 556 -9.45 -21.26 30.07
C ARG A 556 -9.63 -21.62 31.54
N VAL A 557 -10.19 -20.75 32.38
CA VAL A 557 -10.37 -21.02 33.81
C VAL A 557 -11.77 -21.57 34.04
N ILE A 558 -11.83 -22.83 34.47
CA ILE A 558 -13.09 -23.54 34.73
C ILE A 558 -13.38 -23.46 36.23
N ALA A 559 -14.51 -22.81 36.54
CA ALA A 559 -14.92 -22.44 37.90
C ALA A 559 -15.25 -23.64 38.80
#